data_AF-A0A895YG43-F1
#
_entry.id   AF-A0A895YG43-F1
#
_cell.length_a   1.000
_cell.length_b   1.000
_cell.length_c   1.000
_cell.angle_alpha   90.00
_cell.angle_beta   90.00
_cell.angle_gamma   90.00
#
_symmetry.space_group_name_H-M   'P 1'
#
loop_
_entity.id
_entity.type
_entity.pdbx_description
1 polymer ?
#
loop_
_entity_poly.entity_id
_entity_poly.type
_entity_poly.pdbx_seq_one_letter_code
_entity_poly.pdbx_strand_id
1 'polypeptide(L)'
;MASFRLMRQTNRSSRYAHVTVEVATADQTGVNVAAVVGNELRHEAELGAWWALRSQPATVVTVTKVVVTEADTSVGDVYEATARAVWKSLLVEHQRRYVGFSDPRMVTEWLRNMVGRRLDQVTEARHWHAGQRGPDAESLLHAWLFFDHAVPIGVHGRGDQFLLAKEDPYGSYDMGPHGQAEVGPAQHPDVLSRFVDARLADGAVIVGHQGECSSGLVLRFDTGDLTIGTLGDEWLLAPGAPPAALTRHSTVGPFVRGGHR
;
A
#
# COMPACT_ATOMS: atom_id res chain seq x y z
N MET A 1 -9.77 26.72 3.58
CA MET A 1 -10.33 25.39 3.91
C MET A 1 -10.42 24.59 2.64
N ALA A 2 -9.82 23.40 2.60
CA ALA A 2 -9.90 22.49 1.45
C ALA A 2 -10.68 21.24 1.84
N SER A 3 -11.40 20.69 0.87
CA SER A 3 -12.07 19.40 1.01
C SER A 3 -11.64 18.46 -0.10
N PHE A 4 -11.42 17.20 0.26
CA PHE A 4 -11.27 16.10 -0.68
C PHE A 4 -12.34 15.04 -0.42
N ARG A 5 -12.90 14.53 -1.53
CA ARG A 5 -13.90 13.47 -1.53
C ARG A 5 -13.31 12.28 -2.28
N LEU A 6 -13.07 11.19 -1.56
CA LEU A 6 -12.72 9.92 -2.17
C LEU A 6 -14.02 9.19 -2.54
N MET A 7 -14.14 8.80 -3.81
CA MET A 7 -15.17 7.90 -4.30
C MET A 7 -14.47 6.73 -4.99
N ARG A 8 -14.49 5.56 -4.36
CA ARG A 8 -13.91 4.35 -4.94
C ARG A 8 -14.98 3.28 -5.10
N GLN A 9 -15.13 2.76 -6.31
CA GLN A 9 -15.96 1.59 -6.55
C GLN A 9 -15.31 0.40 -5.84
N THR A 10 -16.08 -0.25 -4.99
CA THR A 10 -15.63 -1.48 -4.32
C THR A 10 -15.98 -2.69 -5.18
N ASN A 11 -15.49 -3.88 -4.82
CA ASN A 11 -15.76 -5.10 -5.59
C ASN A 11 -17.26 -5.47 -5.68
N ARG A 12 -18.11 -4.81 -4.88
CA ARG A 12 -19.57 -4.87 -4.99
C ARG A 12 -20.00 -3.81 -5.99
N SER A 13 -20.52 -4.24 -7.14
CA SER A 13 -20.83 -3.46 -8.35
C SER A 13 -21.78 -2.25 -8.19
N SER A 14 -22.13 -1.84 -6.97
CA SER A 14 -23.01 -0.69 -6.70
C SER A 14 -22.74 0.02 -5.37
N ARG A 15 -21.56 -0.16 -4.75
CA ARG A 15 -21.22 0.50 -3.48
C ARG A 15 -19.89 1.26 -3.58
N TYR A 16 -19.87 2.46 -3.02
CA TYR A 16 -18.73 3.35 -3.07
C TYR A 16 -18.16 3.57 -1.66
N ALA A 17 -16.84 3.48 -1.50
CA ALA A 17 -16.24 4.06 -0.31
C ALA A 17 -16.37 5.58 -0.41
N HIS A 18 -17.09 6.21 0.54
CA HIS A 18 -17.29 7.65 0.55
C HIS A 18 -16.67 8.26 1.80
N VAL A 19 -15.49 8.88 1.60
CA VAL A 19 -14.77 9.63 2.63
C VAL A 19 -14.67 11.09 2.21
N THR A 20 -15.15 11.99 3.07
CA THR A 20 -14.92 13.43 2.93
C THR A 20 -14.05 13.93 4.07
N VAL A 21 -12.95 14.58 3.73
CA VAL A 21 -12.03 15.19 4.69
C VAL A 21 -11.96 16.69 4.45
N GLU A 22 -12.12 17.48 5.50
CA GLU A 22 -11.94 18.93 5.49
C GLU A 22 -10.68 19.31 6.26
N VAL A 23 -9.88 20.20 5.67
CA VAL A 23 -8.58 20.63 6.21
C VAL A 23 -8.47 22.16 6.20
N ALA A 24 -7.94 22.71 7.29
CA ALA A 24 -7.53 24.10 7.42
C ALA A 24 -6.03 24.20 7.74
N THR A 25 -5.34 25.17 7.15
CA THR A 25 -3.94 25.49 7.45
C THR A 25 -3.86 26.38 8.69
N ALA A 26 -2.81 26.24 9.49
CA ALA A 26 -2.54 27.13 10.63
C ALA A 26 -1.06 27.52 10.71
N ASP A 27 -0.77 28.60 11.45
CA ASP A 27 0.54 29.28 11.49
C ASP A 27 1.58 28.61 12.42
N GLN A 28 1.30 27.42 12.95
CA GLN A 28 2.21 26.65 13.82
C GLN A 28 2.70 25.38 13.10
N THR A 29 3.45 24.50 13.78
CA THR A 29 3.94 23.20 13.25
C THR A 29 3.23 22.00 13.91
N GLY A 30 2.70 21.03 13.15
CA GLY A 30 2.00 19.85 13.69
C GLY A 30 0.70 19.43 12.95
N VAL A 31 0.11 18.31 13.35
CA VAL A 31 -1.18 17.82 12.86
C VAL A 31 -2.19 17.83 14.00
N ASN A 32 -3.37 18.41 13.78
CA ASN A 32 -4.48 18.36 14.74
C ASN A 32 -5.71 17.72 14.09
N VAL A 33 -6.32 16.73 14.74
CA VAL A 33 -7.51 16.04 14.23
C VAL A 33 -8.70 16.28 15.16
N ALA A 34 -9.48 17.31 14.83
CA ALA A 34 -10.47 17.90 15.72
C ALA A 34 -11.81 17.15 15.73
N ALA A 35 -12.31 16.69 14.57
CA ALA A 35 -13.61 16.04 14.49
C ALA A 35 -13.60 14.81 13.57
N VAL A 36 -13.50 13.62 14.19
CA VAL A 36 -13.55 12.32 13.51
C VAL A 36 -14.40 11.36 14.34
N VAL A 37 -15.22 10.56 13.68
CA VAL A 37 -16.01 9.50 14.32
C VAL A 37 -15.10 8.29 14.56
N GLY A 38 -14.79 7.99 15.82
CA GLY A 38 -14.01 6.79 16.19
C GLY A 38 -12.48 6.99 16.20
N ASN A 39 -11.82 6.29 17.13
CA ASN A 39 -10.36 6.43 17.34
C ASN A 39 -9.53 5.87 16.18
N GLU A 40 -9.99 4.80 15.52
CA GLU A 40 -9.29 4.18 14.39
C GLU A 40 -9.22 5.13 13.19
N LEU A 41 -10.36 5.75 12.82
CA LEU A 41 -10.42 6.70 11.73
C LEU A 41 -9.64 7.99 12.04
N ARG A 42 -9.58 8.41 13.32
CA ARG A 42 -8.72 9.52 13.73
C ARG A 42 -7.25 9.20 13.46
N HIS A 43 -6.80 8.03 13.87
CA HIS A 43 -5.41 7.64 13.68
C HIS A 43 -5.03 7.55 12.20
N GLU A 44 -5.91 6.96 11.39
CA GLU A 44 -5.71 6.88 9.95
C GLU A 44 -5.62 8.27 9.29
N ALA A 45 -6.46 9.21 9.73
CA ALA A 45 -6.40 10.60 9.27
C ALA A 45 -5.08 11.29 9.69
N GLU A 46 -4.63 11.10 10.94
CA GLU A 46 -3.35 11.63 11.42
C GLU A 46 -2.19 11.15 10.56
N LEU A 47 -2.12 9.84 10.28
CA LEU A 47 -1.07 9.25 9.45
C LEU A 47 -1.12 9.76 8.00
N GLY A 48 -2.32 9.90 7.43
CA GLY A 48 -2.49 10.47 6.09
C GLY A 48 -2.05 11.94 6.02
N ALA A 49 -2.34 12.73 7.05
CA ALA A 49 -1.89 14.12 7.14
C ALA A 49 -0.37 14.21 7.27
N TRP A 50 0.24 13.42 8.17
CA TRP A 50 1.69 13.37 8.34
C TRP A 50 2.41 12.95 7.06
N TRP A 51 1.87 11.96 6.36
CA TRP A 51 2.40 11.55 5.07
C TRP A 51 2.45 12.69 4.06
N ALA A 52 1.36 13.44 3.95
CA ALA A 52 1.28 14.56 3.02
C ALA A 52 2.26 15.68 3.36
N LEU A 53 2.57 15.88 4.65
CA LEU A 53 3.47 16.91 5.15
C LEU A 53 4.96 16.51 5.12
N ARG A 54 5.32 15.23 4.91
CA ARG A 54 6.71 14.76 5.01
C ARG A 54 7.72 15.50 4.13
N SER A 55 7.25 16.11 3.05
CA SER A 55 8.06 16.86 2.08
C SER A 55 7.77 18.36 2.12
N GLN A 56 7.02 18.84 3.11
CA GLN A 56 6.63 20.24 3.25
C GLN A 56 7.38 20.88 4.42
N PRO A 57 7.74 22.17 4.31
CA PRO A 57 8.25 22.93 5.46
C PRO A 57 7.20 22.98 6.57
N ALA A 58 7.64 23.27 7.80
CA ALA A 58 6.87 23.29 9.05
C ALA A 58 5.47 23.94 8.93
N THR A 59 4.48 23.17 8.51
CA THR A 59 3.11 23.63 8.23
C THR A 59 2.14 22.84 9.10
N VAL A 60 1.22 23.51 9.80
CA VAL A 60 0.10 22.83 10.46
C VAL A 60 -1.05 22.66 9.52
N VAL A 61 -1.61 21.47 9.57
CA VAL A 61 -2.95 21.18 9.08
C VAL A 61 -3.84 20.71 10.23
N THR A 62 -5.03 21.28 10.29
CA THR A 62 -6.10 20.79 11.15
C THR A 62 -7.09 20.04 10.29
N VAL A 63 -7.24 18.74 10.52
CA VAL A 63 -8.35 17.94 9.98
C VAL A 63 -9.59 18.30 10.79
N THR A 64 -10.44 19.13 10.22
CA THR A 64 -11.61 19.69 10.90
C THR A 64 -12.79 18.75 10.88
N LYS A 65 -12.85 17.84 9.90
CA LYS A 65 -13.95 16.90 9.73
C LYS A 65 -13.52 15.69 8.91
N VAL A 66 -13.89 14.49 9.38
CA VAL A 66 -13.89 13.26 8.57
C VAL A 66 -15.30 12.68 8.59
N VAL A 67 -15.90 12.56 7.42
CA VAL A 67 -17.22 11.95 7.23
C VAL A 67 -17.07 10.67 6.42
N VAL A 68 -17.52 9.56 6.99
CA VAL A 68 -17.62 8.26 6.33
C VAL A 68 -19.09 7.88 6.28
N THR A 69 -19.65 7.69 5.08
CA THR A 69 -21.12 7.50 4.91
C THR A 69 -21.52 6.15 4.31
N GLU A 70 -20.57 5.38 3.77
CA GLU A 70 -20.88 4.10 3.12
C GLU A 70 -20.13 2.94 3.80
N ALA A 71 -20.80 1.80 3.90
CA ALA A 71 -20.36 0.62 4.68
C ALA A 71 -19.13 -0.11 4.12
N ASP A 72 -18.61 0.31 2.97
CA ASP A 72 -17.55 -0.40 2.25
C ASP A 72 -16.21 0.36 2.24
N THR A 73 -16.01 1.32 3.16
CA THR A 73 -14.66 1.88 3.40
C THR A 73 -13.74 0.83 4.01
N SER A 74 -12.48 0.80 3.57
CA SER A 74 -11.44 -0.12 4.03
C SER A 74 -10.18 0.64 4.44
N VAL A 75 -9.30 -0.02 5.21
CA VAL A 75 -8.02 0.56 5.68
C VAL A 75 -7.26 1.22 4.53
N GLY A 76 -6.90 2.49 4.72
CA GLY A 76 -6.19 3.33 3.74
C GLY A 76 -7.10 4.35 3.04
N ASP A 77 -8.43 4.24 3.11
CA ASP A 77 -9.33 5.20 2.45
C ASP A 77 -9.35 6.56 3.16
N VAL A 78 -9.37 6.58 4.49
CA VAL A 78 -9.28 7.84 5.26
C VAL A 78 -7.89 8.43 5.15
N TYR A 79 -6.86 7.58 5.13
CA TYR A 79 -5.48 8.00 4.96
C TYR A 79 -5.32 8.73 3.63
N GLU A 80 -5.78 8.13 2.53
CA GLU A 80 -5.71 8.71 1.20
C GLU A 80 -6.52 10.00 1.11
N ALA A 81 -7.78 9.98 1.58
CA ALA A 81 -8.63 11.17 1.52
C ALA A 81 -8.02 12.33 2.31
N THR A 82 -7.40 12.04 3.47
CA THR A 82 -6.77 13.06 4.31
C THR A 82 -5.50 13.60 3.67
N ALA A 83 -4.62 12.73 3.16
CA ALA A 83 -3.40 13.16 2.47
C ALA A 83 -3.71 14.07 1.28
N ARG A 84 -4.72 13.71 0.48
CA ARG A 84 -5.18 14.53 -0.66
C ARG A 84 -5.83 15.84 -0.24
N ALA A 85 -6.63 15.86 0.83
CA ALA A 85 -7.20 17.09 1.38
C ALA A 85 -6.10 18.05 1.85
N VAL A 86 -5.06 17.52 2.50
CA VAL A 86 -3.88 18.29 2.91
C VAL A 86 -3.16 18.88 1.69
N TRP A 87 -2.79 18.08 0.69
CA TRP A 87 -2.11 18.60 -0.50
C TRP A 87 -2.93 19.67 -1.22
N LYS A 88 -4.24 19.48 -1.35
CA LYS A 88 -5.14 20.47 -1.92
C LYS A 88 -5.19 21.76 -1.10
N SER A 89 -5.13 21.66 0.23
CA SER A 89 -5.05 22.83 1.12
C SER A 89 -3.76 23.63 0.97
N LEU A 90 -2.66 22.94 0.64
CA LEU A 90 -1.34 23.51 0.45
C LEU A 90 -1.05 23.92 -1.00
N LEU A 91 -2.03 23.77 -1.90
CA LEU A 91 -1.88 24.02 -3.34
C LEU A 91 -0.72 23.21 -3.98
N VAL A 92 -0.44 22.03 -3.42
CA VAL A 92 0.56 21.11 -3.97
C VAL A 92 -0.10 20.26 -5.05
N GLU A 93 0.30 20.48 -6.30
CA GLU A 93 -0.10 19.60 -7.40
C GLU A 93 0.60 18.26 -7.28
N HIS A 94 -0.16 17.20 -7.00
CA HIS A 94 0.31 15.83 -7.06
C HIS A 94 -0.32 15.09 -8.24
N GLN A 95 0.51 14.66 -9.18
CA GLN A 95 0.09 13.88 -10.35
C GLN A 95 -0.22 12.41 -10.03
N ARG A 96 -0.06 11.95 -8.78
CA ARG A 96 -0.26 10.55 -8.44
C ARG A 96 -1.74 10.19 -8.37
N ARG A 97 -2.12 9.11 -9.05
CA ARG A 97 -3.47 8.53 -9.00
C ARG A 97 -3.83 7.96 -7.63
N TYR A 98 -2.82 7.63 -6.81
CA TYR A 98 -2.99 7.15 -5.43
C TYR A 98 -1.88 7.63 -4.50
N VAL A 99 -2.18 7.71 -3.21
CA VAL A 99 -1.25 8.20 -2.17
C VAL A 99 -0.27 7.09 -1.76
N GLY A 100 -0.79 5.87 -1.58
CA GLY A 100 -0.09 4.72 -0.99
C GLY A 100 0.23 4.91 0.49
N PHE A 101 0.45 3.83 1.23
CA PHE A 101 0.84 3.87 2.64
C PHE A 101 1.96 2.86 2.92
N SER A 102 2.90 3.28 3.77
CA SER A 102 4.02 2.44 4.26
C SER A 102 4.19 2.51 5.77
N ASP A 103 3.29 3.19 6.47
CA ASP A 103 3.34 3.22 7.94
C ASP A 103 3.13 1.79 8.46
N PRO A 104 4.02 1.25 9.32
CA PRO A 104 3.92 -0.13 9.76
C PRO A 104 2.58 -0.49 10.41
N ARG A 105 1.91 0.45 11.08
CA ARG A 105 0.59 0.22 11.69
C ARG A 105 -0.48 0.14 10.61
N MET A 106 -0.48 1.05 9.64
CA MET A 106 -1.39 0.99 8.49
C MET A 106 -1.25 -0.32 7.71
N VAL A 107 -0.01 -0.75 7.46
CA VAL A 107 0.27 -2.02 6.80
C VAL A 107 -0.19 -3.21 7.66
N THR A 108 -0.01 -3.14 8.98
CA THR A 108 -0.51 -4.14 9.93
C THR A 108 -2.05 -4.25 9.91
N GLU A 109 -2.76 -3.12 9.92
CA GLU A 109 -4.22 -3.11 9.83
C GLU A 109 -4.71 -3.64 8.48
N TRP A 110 -3.99 -3.31 7.40
CA TRP A 110 -4.28 -3.88 6.09
C TRP A 110 -4.10 -5.41 6.11
N LEU A 111 -3.01 -5.92 6.67
CA LEU A 111 -2.79 -7.36 6.82
C LEU A 111 -3.92 -8.04 7.60
N ARG A 112 -4.36 -7.47 8.73
CA ARG A 112 -5.49 -8.01 9.50
C ARG A 112 -6.76 -8.14 8.66
N ASN A 113 -7.03 -7.16 7.80
CA ASN A 113 -8.17 -7.22 6.89
C ASN A 113 -8.03 -8.26 5.78
N MET A 114 -6.80 -8.59 5.39
CA MET A 114 -6.51 -9.60 4.36
C MET A 114 -6.43 -11.02 4.92
N VAL A 115 -6.12 -11.19 6.22
CA VAL A 115 -6.08 -12.52 6.84
C VAL A 115 -7.45 -13.21 6.71
N GLY A 116 -7.40 -14.48 6.35
CA GLY A 116 -8.56 -15.29 6.02
C GLY A 116 -9.02 -15.15 4.58
N ARG A 117 -8.48 -14.26 3.76
CA ARG A 117 -8.86 -14.08 2.34
C ARG A 117 -7.99 -14.91 1.41
N ARG A 118 -8.57 -15.34 0.30
CA ARG A 118 -7.85 -16.00 -0.79
C ARG A 118 -7.18 -14.97 -1.71
N LEU A 119 -5.96 -15.23 -2.15
CA LEU A 119 -5.32 -14.45 -3.22
C LEU A 119 -5.80 -14.98 -4.58
N ASP A 120 -6.84 -14.35 -5.14
CA ASP A 120 -7.48 -14.81 -6.39
C ASP A 120 -6.58 -14.63 -7.62
N GLN A 121 -5.76 -13.57 -7.63
CA GLN A 121 -4.87 -13.27 -8.76
C GLN A 121 -3.68 -12.43 -8.31
N VAL A 122 -2.57 -12.55 -9.05
CA VAL A 122 -1.49 -11.56 -9.06
C VAL A 122 -1.31 -11.05 -10.48
N THR A 123 -1.22 -9.72 -10.64
CA THR A 123 -0.76 -9.09 -11.88
C THR A 123 0.63 -8.53 -11.63
N GLU A 124 1.53 -8.65 -12.59
CA GLU A 124 2.90 -8.19 -12.51
C GLU A 124 3.22 -7.31 -13.70
N ALA A 125 4.00 -6.26 -13.45
CA ALA A 125 4.71 -5.52 -14.49
C ALA A 125 6.16 -6.02 -14.48
N ARG A 126 6.61 -6.57 -15.60
CA ARG A 126 7.96 -7.10 -15.76
C ARG A 126 8.73 -6.33 -16.84
N HIS A 127 10.00 -6.09 -16.60
CA HIS A 127 10.92 -5.49 -17.56
C HIS A 127 11.41 -6.54 -18.57
N TRP A 128 11.35 -6.16 -19.84
CA TRP A 128 11.85 -6.92 -20.98
C TRP A 128 12.80 -6.07 -21.79
N HIS A 129 13.96 -6.61 -22.14
CA HIS A 129 14.94 -5.94 -22.98
C HIS A 129 15.36 -6.86 -24.14
N ALA A 130 15.34 -6.34 -25.37
CA ALA A 130 15.66 -7.11 -26.58
C ALA A 130 14.88 -8.45 -26.70
N GLY A 131 13.61 -8.45 -26.30
CA GLY A 131 12.75 -9.65 -26.33
C GLY A 131 13.06 -10.68 -25.24
N GLN A 132 13.88 -10.34 -24.26
CA GLN A 132 14.23 -11.21 -23.14
C GLN A 132 13.81 -10.60 -21.80
N ARG A 133 13.25 -11.44 -20.93
CA ARG A 133 12.94 -11.09 -19.53
C ARG A 133 14.12 -11.44 -18.64
N GLY A 134 14.46 -10.55 -17.71
CA GLY A 134 15.37 -10.87 -16.62
C GLY A 134 14.83 -11.99 -15.71
N PRO A 135 15.65 -12.54 -14.81
CA PRO A 135 15.16 -13.49 -13.81
C PRO A 135 14.18 -12.81 -12.85
N ASP A 136 13.31 -13.61 -12.22
CA ASP A 136 12.17 -13.20 -11.39
C ASP A 136 12.29 -11.81 -10.74
N ALA A 137 12.82 -11.68 -9.53
CA ALA A 137 12.83 -10.41 -8.80
C ALA A 137 13.53 -9.26 -9.56
N GLU A 138 14.59 -9.54 -10.32
CA GLU A 138 15.33 -8.54 -11.11
C GLU A 138 14.49 -7.92 -12.23
N SER A 139 13.57 -8.70 -12.81
CA SER A 139 12.66 -8.21 -13.83
C SER A 139 11.40 -7.56 -13.26
N LEU A 140 11.12 -7.68 -11.96
CA LEU A 140 9.91 -7.10 -11.37
C LEU A 140 9.99 -5.59 -11.34
N LEU A 141 8.96 -4.91 -11.84
CA LEU A 141 8.79 -3.47 -11.72
C LEU A 141 7.75 -3.16 -10.63
N HIS A 142 6.57 -3.78 -10.76
CA HIS A 142 5.45 -3.65 -9.82
C HIS A 142 4.65 -4.96 -9.79
N ALA A 143 3.92 -5.19 -8.70
CA ALA A 143 2.92 -6.24 -8.63
C ALA A 143 1.62 -5.73 -8.00
N TRP A 144 0.50 -6.34 -8.35
CA TRP A 144 -0.81 -6.07 -7.79
C TRP A 144 -1.40 -7.37 -7.26
N LEU A 145 -1.77 -7.37 -5.99
CA LEU A 145 -2.38 -8.49 -5.28
C LEU A 145 -3.89 -8.33 -5.29
N PHE A 146 -4.60 -9.36 -5.76
CA PHE A 146 -6.06 -9.39 -5.82
C PHE A 146 -6.58 -10.39 -4.78
N PHE A 147 -6.92 -9.90 -3.60
CA PHE A 147 -7.56 -10.73 -2.58
C PHE A 147 -9.07 -10.81 -2.79
N ASP A 148 -9.67 -11.94 -2.42
CA ASP A 148 -11.11 -12.15 -2.50
C ASP A 148 -11.86 -11.02 -1.79
N HIS A 149 -12.91 -10.55 -2.43
CA HIS A 149 -13.72 -9.42 -1.93
C HIS A 149 -12.95 -8.19 -1.45
N ALA A 150 -11.77 -7.94 -2.03
CA ALA A 150 -10.95 -6.79 -1.76
C ALA A 150 -10.65 -6.04 -3.04
N VAL A 151 -10.34 -4.77 -2.87
CA VAL A 151 -9.80 -3.93 -3.93
C VAL A 151 -8.35 -4.31 -4.24
N PRO A 152 -7.87 -4.20 -5.49
CA PRO A 152 -6.49 -4.52 -5.81
C PRO A 152 -5.52 -3.63 -5.03
N ILE A 153 -4.40 -4.23 -4.64
CA ILE A 153 -3.31 -3.56 -3.92
C ILE A 153 -2.02 -3.69 -4.72
N GLY A 154 -1.56 -2.56 -5.25
CA GLY A 154 -0.22 -2.40 -5.80
C GLY A 154 0.81 -2.44 -4.68
N VAL A 155 1.89 -3.18 -4.90
CA VAL A 155 3.09 -3.16 -4.07
C VAL A 155 4.18 -2.38 -4.81
N HIS A 156 4.82 -1.45 -4.12
CA HIS A 156 5.87 -0.60 -4.69
C HIS A 156 7.12 -0.59 -3.81
N GLY A 157 8.29 -0.73 -4.43
CA GLY A 157 9.57 -0.34 -3.85
C GLY A 157 9.86 1.14 -4.12
N ARG A 158 10.39 1.84 -3.13
CA ARG A 158 10.93 3.21 -3.25
C ARG A 158 12.14 3.35 -2.34
N GLY A 159 13.32 3.00 -2.84
CA GLY A 159 14.46 2.80 -1.95
C GLY A 159 14.12 1.69 -0.93
N ASP A 160 14.48 1.91 0.33
CA ASP A 160 14.17 0.98 1.42
C ASP A 160 12.71 1.03 1.90
N GLN A 161 11.86 1.84 1.27
CA GLN A 161 10.45 2.01 1.60
C GLN A 161 9.56 1.14 0.73
N PHE A 162 8.86 0.19 1.35
CA PHE A 162 7.81 -0.61 0.74
C PHE A 162 6.46 0.08 0.93
N LEU A 163 5.75 0.39 -0.16
CA LEU A 163 4.43 1.01 -0.12
C LEU A 163 3.36 0.04 -0.63
N LEU A 164 2.20 0.07 0.02
CA LEU A 164 0.95 -0.49 -0.48
C LEU A 164 0.10 0.62 -1.06
N ALA A 165 -0.41 0.45 -2.28
CA ALA A 165 -1.28 1.42 -2.92
C ALA A 165 -2.57 0.76 -3.43
N LYS A 166 -3.66 1.48 -3.27
CA LYS A 166 -5.00 1.05 -3.61
C LYS A 166 -5.30 1.33 -5.09
N GLU A 167 -4.70 0.58 -5.99
CA GLU A 167 -4.68 0.91 -7.42
C GLU A 167 -4.87 -0.29 -8.34
N ASP A 168 -5.41 -0.02 -9.53
CA ASP A 168 -5.51 -1.01 -10.60
C ASP A 168 -4.19 -1.08 -11.38
N PRO A 169 -3.84 -2.25 -11.95
CA PRO A 169 -2.71 -2.36 -12.85
C PRO A 169 -2.82 -1.40 -14.04
N TYR A 170 -1.68 -0.85 -14.43
CA TYR A 170 -1.58 -0.09 -15.68
C TYR A 170 -1.36 -1.03 -16.88
N GLY A 171 -1.48 -0.49 -18.10
CA GLY A 171 -1.20 -1.25 -19.32
C GLY A 171 0.30 -1.31 -19.66
N SER A 172 0.71 -2.34 -20.40
CA SER A 172 2.07 -2.46 -20.95
C SER A 172 2.48 -1.22 -21.74
N TYR A 173 3.77 -0.88 -21.70
CA TYR A 173 4.29 0.31 -22.39
C TYR A 173 5.75 0.13 -22.85
N ASP A 174 6.10 0.88 -23.89
CA ASP A 174 7.44 0.95 -24.47
C ASP A 174 8.33 1.92 -23.66
N MET A 175 9.54 1.49 -23.34
CA MET A 175 10.58 2.28 -22.65
C MET A 175 11.67 2.76 -23.62
N GLY A 176 11.42 2.67 -24.93
CA GLY A 176 12.32 3.04 -26.01
C GLY A 176 13.59 2.19 -26.02
N PRO A 177 14.79 2.80 -26.01
CA PRO A 177 16.04 2.05 -26.06
C PRO A 177 16.28 1.17 -24.83
N HIS A 178 15.49 1.34 -23.76
CA HIS A 178 15.60 0.57 -22.53
C HIS A 178 14.69 -0.67 -22.49
N GLY A 179 13.96 -0.97 -23.57
CA GLY A 179 13.08 -2.14 -23.65
C GLY A 179 11.62 -1.80 -23.41
N GLN A 180 10.88 -2.67 -22.74
CA GLN A 180 9.45 -2.50 -22.49
C GLN A 180 9.03 -3.04 -21.12
N ALA A 181 7.94 -2.51 -20.59
CA ALA A 181 7.25 -3.06 -19.44
C ALA A 181 6.04 -3.87 -19.93
N GLU A 182 6.05 -5.17 -19.69
CA GLU A 182 4.91 -6.05 -19.98
C GLU A 182 4.11 -6.26 -18.71
N VAL A 183 2.81 -6.00 -18.77
CA VAL A 183 1.88 -6.17 -17.65
C VAL A 183 0.90 -7.30 -17.94
N GLY A 184 0.83 -8.27 -17.04
CA GLY A 184 -0.07 -9.40 -17.17
C GLY A 184 -0.14 -10.23 -15.89
N PRO A 185 -0.95 -11.30 -15.87
CA PRO A 185 -0.99 -12.22 -14.74
C PRO A 185 0.39 -12.81 -14.44
N ALA A 186 0.71 -13.03 -13.17
CA ALA A 186 1.89 -13.80 -12.77
C ALA A 186 1.79 -15.23 -13.34
N GLN A 187 2.87 -15.76 -13.91
CA GLN A 187 2.87 -17.08 -14.53
C GLN A 187 4.01 -17.94 -13.98
N HIS A 188 3.89 -19.26 -14.06
CA HIS A 188 5.05 -20.12 -13.79
C HIS A 188 6.20 -19.74 -14.75
N PRO A 189 7.44 -19.52 -14.26
CA PRO A 189 7.98 -19.88 -12.93
C PRO A 189 8.00 -18.77 -11.85
N ASP A 190 7.33 -17.64 -12.07
CA ASP A 190 7.34 -16.45 -11.20
C ASP A 190 6.91 -16.80 -9.77
N VAL A 191 7.64 -16.33 -8.75
CA VAL A 191 7.40 -16.74 -7.35
C VAL A 191 5.99 -16.39 -6.88
N LEU A 192 5.46 -15.22 -7.26
CA LEU A 192 4.12 -14.79 -6.83
C LEU A 192 3.00 -15.68 -7.37
N SER A 193 3.19 -16.29 -8.56
CA SER A 193 2.19 -17.19 -9.16
C SER A 193 1.90 -18.43 -8.29
N ARG A 194 2.84 -18.83 -7.42
CA ARG A 194 2.73 -20.01 -6.55
C ARG A 194 1.72 -19.86 -5.41
N PHE A 195 1.32 -18.62 -5.12
CA PHE A 195 0.42 -18.28 -4.02
C PHE A 195 -0.99 -17.90 -4.50
N VAL A 196 -1.21 -17.88 -5.82
CA VAL A 196 -2.56 -17.74 -6.38
C VAL A 196 -3.42 -18.91 -5.90
N ASP A 197 -4.68 -18.61 -5.60
CA ASP A 197 -5.69 -19.46 -4.96
C ASP A 197 -5.40 -19.87 -3.51
N ALA A 198 -4.27 -19.47 -2.93
CA ALA A 198 -3.92 -19.76 -1.54
C ALA A 198 -4.60 -18.78 -0.57
N ARG A 199 -4.94 -19.25 0.64
CA ARG A 199 -5.56 -18.42 1.68
C ARG A 199 -4.50 -17.83 2.59
N LEU A 200 -4.54 -16.51 2.81
CA LEU A 200 -3.65 -15.85 3.77
C LEU A 200 -4.07 -16.23 5.19
N ALA A 201 -3.23 -17.00 5.88
CA ALA A 201 -3.46 -17.43 7.26
C ALA A 201 -2.93 -16.43 8.28
N ASP A 202 -1.82 -15.75 7.96
CA ASP A 202 -1.17 -14.78 8.84
C ASP A 202 -0.28 -13.83 8.03
N GLY A 203 0.21 -12.78 8.66
CA GLY A 203 1.20 -11.90 8.05
C GLY A 203 1.94 -11.05 9.06
N ALA A 204 3.11 -10.56 8.67
CA ALA A 204 3.92 -9.64 9.47
C ALA A 204 4.49 -8.54 8.59
N VAL A 205 4.61 -7.34 9.17
CA VAL A 205 5.30 -6.22 8.52
C VAL A 205 6.78 -6.34 8.76
N ILE A 206 7.59 -6.13 7.73
CA ILE A 206 9.03 -5.96 7.87
C ILE A 206 9.28 -4.45 8.01
N VAL A 207 9.82 -4.05 9.15
CA VAL A 207 10.02 -2.64 9.50
C VAL A 207 11.48 -2.26 9.31
N GLY A 208 11.74 -1.17 8.58
CA GLY A 208 13.08 -0.68 8.33
C GLY A 208 13.79 -0.20 9.61
N HIS A 209 15.11 0.02 9.52
CA HIS A 209 15.98 0.31 10.68
C HIS A 209 15.51 1.44 11.59
N GLN A 210 14.93 2.51 11.03
CA GLN A 210 14.45 3.67 11.79
C GLN A 210 13.04 3.47 12.37
N GLY A 211 12.35 2.38 12.05
CA GLY A 211 10.99 2.12 12.55
C GLY A 211 9.88 2.90 11.83
N GLU A 212 10.23 3.89 11.01
CA GLU A 212 9.27 4.85 10.45
C GLU A 212 8.45 4.31 9.27
N CYS A 213 8.96 3.32 8.56
CA CYS A 213 8.35 2.78 7.34
C CYS A 213 8.51 1.26 7.25
N SER A 214 7.57 0.61 6.58
CA SER A 214 7.72 -0.76 6.11
C SER A 214 8.80 -0.84 5.03
N SER A 215 9.60 -1.89 5.09
CA SER A 215 10.56 -2.31 4.04
C SER A 215 10.11 -3.61 3.37
N GLY A 216 9.00 -4.19 3.82
CA GLY A 216 8.39 -5.36 3.20
C GLY A 216 7.30 -6.01 4.04
N LEU A 217 6.92 -7.21 3.62
CA LEU A 217 5.90 -8.06 4.18
C LEU A 217 6.39 -9.50 4.22
N VAL A 218 6.00 -10.21 5.27
CA VAL A 218 5.90 -11.67 5.26
C VAL A 218 4.42 -12.03 5.21
N LEU A 219 4.01 -12.74 4.17
CA LEU A 219 2.65 -13.25 3.98
C LEU A 219 2.69 -14.77 4.19
N ARG A 220 1.92 -15.28 5.14
CA ARG A 220 1.80 -16.73 5.37
C ARG A 220 0.53 -17.24 4.76
N PHE A 221 0.65 -17.97 3.67
CA PHE A 221 -0.45 -18.69 3.06
C PHE A 221 -0.55 -20.11 3.61
N ASP A 222 -1.70 -20.73 3.45
CA ASP A 222 -1.88 -22.17 3.73
C ASP A 222 -0.99 -23.08 2.86
N THR A 223 -0.47 -22.57 1.74
CA THR A 223 0.48 -23.26 0.86
C THR A 223 1.96 -22.93 1.15
N GLY A 224 2.25 -21.96 2.01
CA GLY A 224 3.61 -21.57 2.39
C GLY A 224 3.79 -20.08 2.64
N ASP A 225 5.02 -19.70 3.00
CA ASP A 225 5.37 -18.31 3.32
C ASP A 225 5.91 -17.59 2.06
N LEU A 226 5.57 -16.31 1.92
CA LEU A 226 6.05 -15.41 0.89
C LEU A 226 6.63 -14.15 1.56
N THR A 227 7.89 -13.85 1.27
CA THR A 227 8.48 -12.55 1.57
C THR A 227 8.47 -11.67 0.33
N ILE A 228 7.92 -10.45 0.48
CA ILE A 228 7.99 -9.38 -0.51
C ILE A 228 8.63 -8.18 0.19
N GLY A 229 9.71 -7.64 -0.34
CA GLY A 229 10.36 -6.46 0.22
C GLY A 229 11.12 -5.66 -0.81
N THR A 230 11.70 -4.57 -0.33
CA THR A 230 12.57 -3.69 -1.13
C THR A 230 13.82 -3.39 -0.34
N LEU A 231 14.95 -3.28 -1.04
CA LEU A 231 16.23 -2.86 -0.48
C LEU A 231 16.94 -2.00 -1.54
N GLY A 232 17.09 -0.70 -1.26
CA GLY A 232 17.48 0.25 -2.29
C GLY A 232 16.50 0.20 -3.48
N ASP A 233 17.02 0.05 -4.69
CA ASP A 233 16.20 -0.02 -5.90
C ASP A 233 15.87 -1.47 -6.32
N GLU A 234 16.11 -2.45 -5.45
CA GLU A 234 15.91 -3.87 -5.74
C GLU A 234 14.69 -4.46 -5.04
N TRP A 235 13.95 -5.28 -5.79
CA TRP A 235 12.91 -6.14 -5.24
C TRP A 235 13.52 -7.37 -4.56
N LEU A 236 12.99 -7.69 -3.39
CA LEU A 236 13.26 -8.95 -2.70
C LEU A 236 12.00 -9.81 -2.71
N LEU A 237 12.01 -10.85 -3.52
CA LEU A 237 10.97 -11.87 -3.59
C LEU A 237 11.56 -13.21 -3.19
N ALA A 238 11.02 -13.82 -2.13
CA ALA A 238 11.49 -15.12 -1.68
C ALA A 238 10.36 -15.96 -1.10
N PRO A 239 10.26 -17.26 -1.46
CA PRO A 239 9.47 -18.19 -0.68
C PRO A 239 10.16 -18.44 0.67
N GLY A 240 9.38 -18.52 1.75
CA GLY A 240 9.88 -18.79 3.09
C GLY A 240 10.31 -17.55 3.87
N ALA A 241 11.35 -17.75 4.70
CA ALA A 241 11.84 -16.73 5.61
C ALA A 241 12.46 -15.53 4.87
N PRO A 242 12.38 -14.32 5.46
CA PRO A 242 13.00 -13.14 4.87
C PRO A 242 14.49 -13.33 4.57
N PRO A 243 14.96 -12.93 3.37
CA PRO A 243 16.37 -13.03 3.02
C PRO A 243 17.25 -12.27 4.02
N ALA A 244 18.44 -12.81 4.30
CA ALA A 244 19.39 -12.20 5.23
C ALA A 244 19.78 -10.75 4.84
N ALA A 245 19.76 -10.44 3.54
CA ALA A 245 20.00 -9.08 3.03
C ALA A 245 18.98 -8.08 3.59
N LEU A 246 17.70 -8.47 3.69
CA LEU A 246 16.64 -7.65 4.24
C LEU A 246 16.76 -7.54 5.76
N THR A 247 16.97 -8.66 6.46
CA THR A 247 16.96 -8.70 7.93
C THR A 247 18.20 -8.07 8.59
N ARG A 248 19.25 -7.74 7.84
CA ARG A 248 20.41 -6.98 8.36
C ARG A 248 20.04 -5.55 8.76
N HIS A 249 19.04 -4.98 8.10
CA HIS A 249 18.66 -3.57 8.24
C HIS A 249 17.18 -3.39 8.58
N SER A 250 16.48 -4.49 8.88
CA SER A 250 15.06 -4.48 9.17
C SER A 250 14.71 -5.54 10.20
N THR A 251 13.55 -5.37 10.84
CA THR A 251 13.03 -6.32 11.83
C THR A 251 11.66 -6.79 11.38
N VAL A 252 11.42 -8.10 11.46
CA VAL A 252 10.08 -8.67 11.25
C VAL A 252 9.25 -8.36 12.49
N GLY A 253 8.15 -7.65 12.30
CA GLY A 253 7.19 -7.35 13.35
C GLY A 253 6.44 -8.59 13.84
N PRO A 254 5.57 -8.44 14.85
CA PRO A 254 4.70 -9.52 15.27
C PRO A 254 3.74 -9.92 14.16
N PHE A 255 3.44 -11.21 14.08
CA PHE A 255 2.41 -11.74 13.21
C PHE A 255 1.02 -11.32 13.70
N VAL A 256 0.14 -10.94 12.78
CA VAL A 256 -1.15 -10.34 13.12
C VAL A 256 -2.19 -11.33 13.64
N ARG A 257 -1.98 -12.64 13.47
CA ARG A 257 -2.86 -13.78 13.81
C ARG A 257 -4.32 -13.58 13.39
N GLY A 258 -4.81 -14.46 12.52
CA GLY A 258 -6.25 -14.59 12.29
C GLY A 258 -6.98 -14.88 13.59
N GLY A 259 -7.79 -13.93 14.05
CA GLY A 259 -8.80 -14.17 15.07
C GLY A 259 -9.89 -15.04 14.47
N HIS A 260 -9.65 -16.35 14.35
CA HIS A 260 -10.73 -17.30 14.10
C HIS A 260 -11.59 -17.35 15.38
N ARG A 261 -12.72 -16.63 15.35
CA ARG A 261 -13.92 -16.97 16.11
C ARG A 261 -14.92 -17.60 15.17
#